data_AF-A0A850KJK8-F1
#
_entry.id   AF-A0A850KJK8-F1
#
_cell.length_a   1.000
_cell.length_b   1.000
_cell.length_c   1.000
_cell.angle_alpha   90.00
_cell.angle_beta   90.00
_cell.angle_gamma   90.00
#
_symmetry.space_group_name_H-M   'P 1'
#
loop_
_entity.id
_entity.type
_entity.pdbx_description
1 polymer ?
#
loop_
_entity_poly.entity_id
_entity_poly.type
_entity_poly.pdbx_seq_one_letter_code
_entity_poly.pdbx_strand_id
1 'polypeptide(L)'
;MLEKKAIMCCLPILANVLGRKYGIRVEIGGKEACTDGTTIHLPDFPSEADDVFLGLVRGYIDHEAAHIRYTDFALLEAESVPPLVHHVWNILEDWRVEQRLSDVFPGCRGNFDWLIRHLFSDRQDGDFSVLSWLLLSVRGWSVSELDQQVQALSVQLDRENPGLRVELEAILQEVKSACPDTATAMVFAKRIVKCLEQQARQEKSQGKDSISSSPVKPLQDLIHAPADQLPDNVGETIRR
;
A
#
# COMPACT_ATOMS: atom_id res chain seq x y z
N MET A 1 -0.28 -30.63 11.97
CA MET A 1 -1.02 -29.37 12.26
C MET A 1 -0.55 -28.87 13.61
N LEU A 2 0.19 -27.76 13.66
CA LEU A 2 0.32 -27.00 14.91
C LEU A 2 -1.10 -26.58 15.31
N GLU A 3 -1.57 -26.97 16.50
CA GLU A 3 -2.93 -26.66 16.92
C GLU A 3 -3.12 -25.14 16.92
N LYS A 4 -4.07 -24.65 16.11
CA LYS A 4 -4.40 -23.25 15.87
C LYS A 4 -4.53 -22.42 17.16
N LYS A 5 -5.01 -23.05 18.23
CA LYS A 5 -5.10 -22.50 19.59
C LYS A 5 -3.74 -22.17 20.21
N ALA A 6 -2.71 -22.98 19.96
CA ALA A 6 -1.36 -22.75 20.45
C ALA A 6 -0.74 -21.49 19.82
N ILE A 7 -1.04 -21.19 18.56
CA ILE A 7 -0.53 -19.98 17.90
C ILE A 7 -1.20 -18.72 18.47
N MET A 8 -2.52 -18.75 18.69
CA MET A 8 -3.24 -17.67 19.40
C MET A 8 -2.68 -17.42 20.80
N CYS A 9 -2.35 -18.48 21.54
CA CYS A 9 -1.70 -18.35 22.85
C CYS A 9 -0.26 -17.82 22.75
N CYS A 10 0.43 -18.08 21.64
CA CYS A 10 1.81 -17.62 21.41
C CYS A 10 1.90 -16.18 20.90
N LEU A 11 0.86 -15.62 20.29
CA LEU A 11 0.84 -14.23 19.81
C LEU A 11 1.14 -13.20 20.91
N PRO A 12 0.48 -13.25 22.09
CA PRO A 12 0.83 -12.41 23.23
C PRO A 12 2.25 -12.67 23.74
N ILE A 13 2.76 -13.90 23.63
CA ILE A 13 4.13 -14.23 24.05
C ILE A 13 5.14 -13.63 23.06
N LEU A 14 4.88 -13.74 21.76
CA LEU A 14 5.69 -13.14 20.70
C LEU A 14 5.70 -11.61 20.84
N ALA A 15 4.52 -11.01 21.04
CA ALA A 15 4.34 -9.59 21.36
C ALA A 15 5.17 -9.17 22.58
N ASN A 16 5.15 -9.97 23.66
CA ASN A 16 5.90 -9.71 24.87
C ASN A 16 7.42 -9.90 24.67
N VAL A 17 7.84 -10.88 23.87
CA VAL A 17 9.26 -11.09 23.51
C VAL A 17 9.77 -9.94 22.66
N LEU A 18 9.00 -9.49 21.67
CA LEU A 18 9.31 -8.31 20.86
C LEU A 18 9.42 -7.06 21.75
N GLY A 19 8.49 -6.90 22.70
CA GLY A 19 8.49 -5.79 23.65
C GLY A 19 9.68 -5.77 24.58
N ARG A 20 9.99 -6.91 25.20
CA ARG A 20 11.09 -7.00 26.18
C ARG A 20 12.48 -6.97 25.54
N LYS A 21 12.65 -7.62 24.38
CA LYS A 21 13.97 -7.82 23.78
C LYS A 21 14.36 -6.68 22.83
N TYR A 22 13.40 -6.09 22.14
CA TYR A 22 13.65 -5.10 21.09
C TYR A 22 12.96 -3.75 21.37
N GLY A 23 12.24 -3.61 22.48
CA GLY A 23 11.51 -2.38 22.80
C GLY A 23 10.26 -2.15 21.93
N ILE A 24 9.82 -3.17 21.19
CA ILE A 24 8.71 -3.09 20.24
C ILE A 24 7.44 -3.67 20.86
N ARG A 25 6.44 -2.84 21.14
CA ARG A 25 5.14 -3.31 21.64
C ARG A 25 4.31 -3.86 20.49
N VAL A 26 3.48 -4.86 20.75
CA VAL A 26 2.46 -5.31 19.79
C VAL A 26 1.12 -5.25 20.49
N GLU A 27 0.19 -4.50 19.90
CA GLU A 27 -1.17 -4.32 20.40
C GLU A 27 -2.13 -4.90 19.37
N ILE A 28 -3.07 -5.71 19.83
CA ILE A 28 -4.10 -6.31 18.97
C ILE A 28 -5.42 -5.65 19.35
N GLY A 29 -6.09 -5.10 18.34
CA GLY A 29 -7.36 -4.41 18.49
C GLY A 29 -7.42 -3.19 17.59
N GLY A 30 -8.57 -2.98 16.93
CA GLY A 30 -8.74 -1.88 15.99
C GLY A 30 -9.05 -2.37 14.58
N LYS A 31 -8.98 -1.46 13.61
CA LYS A 31 -9.45 -1.71 12.24
C LYS A 31 -8.34 -1.96 11.22
N GLU A 32 -7.13 -1.55 11.54
CA GLU A 32 -6.04 -1.37 10.58
C GLU A 32 -4.74 -1.90 11.18
N ALA A 33 -3.84 -2.38 10.33
CA ALA A 33 -2.46 -2.63 10.71
C ALA A 33 -1.65 -1.36 10.49
N CYS A 34 -0.87 -0.95 11.49
CA CYS A 34 0.04 0.18 11.38
C CYS A 34 1.13 0.15 12.46
N THR A 35 2.14 0.99 12.31
CA THR A 35 3.19 1.16 13.32
C THR A 35 3.66 2.61 13.44
N ASP A 36 4.05 2.99 14.66
CA ASP A 36 4.72 4.26 14.98
C ASP A 36 6.26 4.11 15.08
N GLY A 37 6.81 2.96 14.66
CA GLY A 37 8.22 2.63 14.82
C GLY A 37 8.59 1.97 16.16
N THR A 38 7.70 2.02 17.15
CA THR A 38 7.89 1.41 18.50
C THR A 38 6.76 0.48 18.91
N THR A 39 5.61 0.58 18.27
CA THR A 39 4.40 -0.18 18.54
C THR A 39 3.82 -0.67 17.23
N ILE A 40 3.59 -1.97 17.10
CA ILE A 40 2.85 -2.59 16.01
C ILE A 40 1.40 -2.71 16.46
N HIS A 41 0.48 -2.05 15.76
CA HIS A 41 -0.95 -2.23 15.93
C HIS A 41 -1.43 -3.25 14.90
N LEU A 42 -2.06 -4.31 15.38
CA LEU A 42 -2.71 -5.31 14.54
C LEU A 42 -4.23 -5.13 14.63
N PRO A 43 -4.94 -5.37 13.52
CA PRO A 43 -6.40 -5.30 13.44
C PRO A 43 -7.07 -6.36 14.33
N ASP A 44 -8.36 -6.15 14.59
CA ASP A 44 -9.22 -7.23 15.05
C ASP A 44 -9.31 -8.32 13.98
N PHE A 45 -9.08 -9.55 14.39
CA PHE A 45 -9.15 -10.69 13.49
C PHE A 45 -10.43 -11.50 13.76
N PRO A 46 -10.89 -12.30 12.79
CA PRO A 46 -11.99 -13.25 13.00
C PRO A 46 -11.73 -14.14 14.23
N SER A 47 -12.78 -14.47 14.97
CA SER A 47 -12.68 -15.27 16.20
C SER A 47 -12.15 -16.69 15.96
N GLU A 48 -12.20 -17.18 14.72
CA GLU A 48 -11.65 -18.48 14.34
C GLU A 48 -10.21 -18.33 13.86
N ALA A 49 -9.29 -19.02 14.53
CA ALA A 49 -7.87 -19.07 14.17
C ALA A 49 -7.65 -20.02 12.98
N ASP A 50 -8.29 -19.75 11.84
CA ASP A 50 -8.14 -20.55 10.63
C ASP A 50 -6.83 -20.24 9.89
N ASP A 51 -6.62 -20.85 8.72
CA ASP A 51 -5.37 -20.66 7.98
C ASP A 51 -5.28 -19.24 7.39
N VAL A 52 -6.42 -18.57 7.18
CA VAL A 52 -6.51 -17.17 6.75
C VAL A 52 -6.05 -16.25 7.87
N PHE A 53 -6.54 -16.46 9.09
CA PHE A 53 -6.08 -15.74 10.28
C PHE A 53 -4.55 -15.80 10.42
N LEU A 54 -3.96 -16.99 10.27
CA LEU A 54 -2.52 -17.17 10.37
C LEU A 54 -1.74 -16.45 9.27
N GLY A 55 -2.27 -16.45 8.05
CA GLY A 55 -1.69 -15.70 6.94
C GLY A 55 -1.71 -14.20 7.20
N LEU A 56 -2.85 -13.65 7.66
CA LEU A 56 -3.02 -12.23 7.98
C LEU A 56 -2.04 -11.78 9.05
N VAL A 57 -1.99 -12.50 10.18
CA VAL A 57 -1.07 -12.17 11.28
C VAL A 57 0.38 -12.16 10.82
N ARG A 58 0.81 -13.18 10.07
CA ARG A 58 2.20 -13.27 9.61
C ARG A 58 2.52 -12.15 8.62
N GLY A 59 1.62 -11.93 7.65
CA GLY A 59 1.78 -10.88 6.66
C GLY A 59 1.88 -9.49 7.30
N TYR A 60 0.94 -9.16 8.19
CA TYR A 60 0.94 -7.85 8.84
C TYR A 60 2.11 -7.67 9.81
N ILE A 61 2.46 -8.67 10.61
CA ILE A 61 3.63 -8.55 11.49
C ILE A 61 4.90 -8.33 10.68
N ASP A 62 5.10 -9.09 9.60
CA ASP A 62 6.28 -8.91 8.75
C ASP A 62 6.27 -7.54 8.06
N HIS A 63 5.10 -7.04 7.65
CA HIS A 63 4.93 -5.74 6.99
C HIS A 63 5.27 -4.59 7.95
N GLU A 64 4.67 -4.57 9.15
CA GLU A 64 4.96 -3.55 10.15
C GLU A 64 6.40 -3.65 10.68
N ALA A 65 6.94 -4.87 10.81
CA ALA A 65 8.35 -5.05 11.14
C ALA A 65 9.29 -4.53 10.05
N ALA A 66 8.88 -4.57 8.77
CA ALA A 66 9.63 -3.97 7.68
C ALA A 66 9.68 -2.45 7.81
N HIS A 67 8.54 -1.81 8.11
CA HIS A 67 8.47 -0.37 8.36
C HIS A 67 9.33 0.06 9.55
N ILE A 68 9.23 -0.61 10.70
CA ILE A 68 10.07 -0.32 11.89
C ILE A 68 11.57 -0.31 11.53
N ARG A 69 12.01 -1.20 10.63
CA ARG A 69 13.43 -1.34 10.30
C ARG A 69 13.91 -0.39 9.21
N TYR A 70 13.03 -0.06 8.27
CA TYR A 70 13.46 0.53 7.00
C TYR A 70 12.76 1.84 6.66
N THR A 71 11.72 2.25 7.37
CA THR A 71 11.05 3.55 7.19
C THR A 71 11.65 4.58 8.14
N ASP A 72 12.07 5.72 7.57
CA ASP A 72 12.46 6.90 8.34
C ASP A 72 11.23 7.74 8.70
N PHE A 73 10.62 7.43 9.84
CA PHE A 73 9.43 8.15 10.32
C PHE A 73 9.71 9.62 10.65
N ALA A 74 10.94 9.96 11.06
CA ALA A 74 11.29 11.34 11.38
C ALA A 74 11.23 12.24 10.13
N LEU A 75 11.55 11.69 8.96
CA LEU A 75 11.39 12.40 7.68
C LEU A 75 9.92 12.74 7.41
N LEU A 76 8.99 11.83 7.74
CA LEU A 76 7.56 12.05 7.53
C LEU A 76 7.00 13.10 8.48
N GLU A 77 7.40 13.06 9.75
CA GLU A 77 6.96 14.03 10.76
C GLU A 77 7.48 15.45 10.48
N ALA A 78 8.68 15.55 9.89
CA ALA A 78 9.32 16.84 9.59
C ALA A 78 8.69 17.56 8.39
N GLU A 79 8.02 16.85 7.49
CA GLU A 79 7.40 17.41 6.30
C GLU A 79 5.88 17.49 6.45
N SER A 80 5.28 18.65 6.20
CA SER A 80 3.82 18.77 6.05
C SER A 80 3.38 18.16 4.71
N VAL A 81 3.41 16.83 4.59
CA VAL A 81 3.13 16.10 3.35
C VAL A 81 1.63 16.15 3.01
N PRO A 82 1.24 16.57 1.79
CA PRO A 82 -0.17 16.54 1.37
C PRO A 82 -0.73 15.12 1.36
N PRO A 83 -2.05 14.91 1.66
CA PRO A 83 -2.65 13.58 1.75
C PRO A 83 -2.40 12.68 0.54
N LEU A 84 -2.57 13.20 -0.68
CA LEU A 84 -2.34 12.44 -1.91
C LEU A 84 -0.87 12.03 -2.08
N VAL A 85 0.08 12.91 -1.72
CA VAL A 85 1.52 12.59 -1.77
C VAL A 85 1.84 11.50 -0.76
N HIS A 86 1.31 11.60 0.46
CA HIS A 86 1.48 10.59 1.49
C HIS A 86 0.90 9.23 1.05
N HIS A 87 -0.29 9.23 0.46
CA HIS A 87 -0.93 8.01 -0.04
C HIS A 87 -0.11 7.35 -1.15
N VAL A 88 0.37 8.12 -2.13
CA VAL A 88 1.26 7.61 -3.18
C VAL A 88 2.58 7.11 -2.57
N TRP A 89 3.12 7.83 -1.59
CA TRP A 89 4.35 7.42 -0.90
C TRP A 89 4.17 6.07 -0.19
N ASN A 90 3.08 5.85 0.54
CA ASN A 90 2.77 4.56 1.18
C ASN A 90 2.83 3.41 0.17
N ILE A 91 2.19 3.56 -1.00
CA ILE A 91 2.21 2.52 -2.05
C ILE A 91 3.65 2.11 -2.43
N LEU A 92 4.54 3.09 -2.60
CA LEU A 92 5.93 2.84 -2.98
C LEU A 92 6.77 2.32 -1.80
N GLU A 93 6.56 2.89 -0.62
CA GLU A 93 7.29 2.57 0.61
C GLU A 93 7.05 1.13 1.03
N ASP A 94 5.78 0.69 1.04
CA ASP A 94 5.40 -0.67 1.42
C ASP A 94 6.17 -1.70 0.58
N TRP A 95 6.16 -1.55 -0.75
CA TRP A 95 6.94 -2.44 -1.62
C TRP A 95 8.42 -2.40 -1.28
N ARG A 96 8.99 -1.20 -1.08
CA ARG A 96 10.43 -1.02 -0.80
C ARG A 96 10.83 -1.73 0.49
N VAL A 97 10.08 -1.54 1.58
CA VAL A 97 10.41 -2.14 2.88
C VAL A 97 10.20 -3.66 2.86
N GLU A 98 9.19 -4.15 2.15
CA GLU A 98 8.94 -5.60 1.96
C GLU A 98 10.06 -6.28 1.17
N GLN A 99 10.58 -5.64 0.11
CA GLN A 99 11.77 -6.12 -0.61
C GLN A 99 12.97 -6.20 0.34
N ARG A 100 13.26 -5.10 1.06
CA ARG A 100 14.37 -5.01 2.02
C ARG A 100 14.32 -6.08 3.10
N LEU A 101 13.13 -6.34 3.64
CA LEU A 101 12.98 -7.36 4.67
C LEU A 101 13.17 -8.75 4.08
N SER A 102 12.64 -9.00 2.89
CA SER A 102 12.76 -10.29 2.19
C SER A 102 14.21 -10.62 1.78
N ASP A 103 15.01 -9.61 1.45
CA ASP A 103 16.44 -9.80 1.12
C ASP A 103 17.24 -10.34 2.32
N VAL A 104 16.88 -9.94 3.53
CA VAL A 104 17.52 -10.38 4.78
C VAL A 104 16.86 -11.65 5.33
N PHE A 105 15.53 -11.75 5.22
CA PHE A 105 14.71 -12.85 5.71
C PHE A 105 13.86 -13.42 4.57
N PRO A 106 14.40 -14.34 3.75
CA PRO A 106 13.70 -14.86 2.57
C PRO A 106 12.33 -15.50 2.86
N GLY A 107 12.11 -15.96 4.09
CA GLY A 107 10.82 -16.50 4.53
C GLY A 107 9.67 -15.48 4.53
N CYS A 108 9.97 -14.18 4.68
CA CYS A 108 8.96 -13.11 4.68
C CYS A 108 8.32 -12.94 3.30
N ARG A 109 9.06 -13.24 2.21
CA ARG A 109 8.53 -13.16 0.84
C ARG A 109 7.21 -13.92 0.68
N GLY A 110 7.17 -15.16 1.17
CA GLY A 110 5.96 -15.99 1.08
C GLY A 110 4.78 -15.42 1.86
N ASN A 111 5.03 -14.76 3.00
CA ASN A 111 4.00 -14.12 3.80
C ASN A 111 3.46 -12.86 3.09
N PHE A 112 4.35 -12.04 2.49
CA PHE A 112 3.95 -10.88 1.69
C PHE A 112 3.15 -11.27 0.46
N ASP A 113 3.62 -12.24 -0.32
CA ASP A 113 2.92 -12.67 -1.53
C ASP A 113 1.55 -13.27 -1.18
N TRP A 114 1.44 -13.99 -0.05
CA TRP A 114 0.16 -14.48 0.44
C TRP A 114 -0.77 -13.33 0.83
N LEU A 115 -0.26 -12.33 1.57
CA LEU A 115 -1.03 -11.17 2.01
C LEU A 115 -1.53 -10.35 0.80
N ILE A 116 -0.65 -10.08 -0.16
CA ILE A 116 -0.98 -9.36 -1.40
C ILE A 116 -2.08 -10.09 -2.17
N ARG A 117 -1.95 -11.41 -2.38
CA ARG A 117 -3.01 -12.20 -3.03
C ARG A 117 -4.31 -12.12 -2.27
N HIS A 118 -4.26 -12.26 -0.94
CA HIS A 118 -5.46 -12.27 -0.12
C HIS A 118 -6.21 -10.93 -0.16
N LEU A 119 -5.48 -9.82 -0.14
CA LEU A 119 -6.06 -8.47 -0.11
C LEU A 119 -6.50 -7.96 -1.49
N PHE A 120 -5.85 -8.40 -2.58
CA PHE A 120 -6.02 -7.78 -3.89
C PHE A 120 -6.58 -8.70 -4.99
N SER A 121 -6.63 -10.02 -4.83
CA SER A 121 -7.12 -10.91 -5.91
C SER A 121 -8.58 -10.68 -6.28
N ASP A 122 -9.42 -10.27 -5.31
CA ASP A 122 -10.86 -10.05 -5.50
C ASP A 122 -11.28 -8.59 -5.22
N ARG A 123 -10.32 -7.66 -5.20
CA ARG A 123 -10.60 -6.25 -4.89
C ARG A 123 -11.39 -5.62 -6.04
N GLN A 124 -12.55 -5.06 -5.73
CA GLN A 124 -13.25 -4.16 -6.65
C GLN A 124 -12.55 -2.79 -6.64
N ASP A 125 -12.35 -2.24 -7.84
CA ASP A 125 -11.68 -0.97 -8.09
C ASP A 125 -12.22 0.15 -7.18
N GLY A 126 -11.32 0.96 -6.64
CA GLY A 126 -11.70 2.12 -5.82
C GLY A 126 -12.25 3.27 -6.66
N ASP A 127 -12.78 4.30 -5.98
CA ASP A 127 -13.35 5.50 -6.59
C ASP A 127 -12.41 6.22 -7.58
N PHE A 128 -11.10 5.97 -7.48
CA PHE A 128 -10.06 6.55 -8.34
C PHE A 128 -9.30 5.44 -9.07
N SER A 129 -9.55 5.33 -10.38
CA SER A 129 -8.93 4.33 -11.29
C SER A 129 -7.40 4.42 -11.30
N VAL A 130 -6.85 5.63 -11.31
CA VAL A 130 -5.39 5.86 -11.36
C VAL A 130 -4.65 5.41 -10.10
N LEU A 131 -5.24 5.60 -8.91
CA LEU A 131 -4.64 5.14 -7.65
C LEU A 131 -4.75 3.62 -7.52
N SER A 132 -5.89 3.06 -7.92
CA SER A 132 -6.09 1.61 -7.96
C SER A 132 -5.08 0.96 -8.92
N TRP A 133 -4.89 1.56 -10.11
CA TRP A 133 -3.89 1.13 -11.08
C TRP A 133 -2.47 1.22 -10.52
N LEU A 134 -2.12 2.32 -9.86
CA LEU A 134 -0.79 2.53 -9.28
C LEU A 134 -0.48 1.48 -8.21
N LEU A 135 -1.41 1.28 -7.26
CA LEU A 135 -1.28 0.29 -6.21
C LEU A 135 -1.11 -1.12 -6.77
N LEU A 136 -2.01 -1.55 -7.67
CA LEU A 136 -1.94 -2.89 -8.24
C LEU A 136 -0.72 -3.09 -9.14
N SER A 137 -0.27 -2.06 -9.85
CA SER A 137 0.97 -2.12 -10.66
C SER A 137 2.20 -2.38 -9.80
N VAL A 138 2.30 -1.70 -8.65
CA VAL A 138 3.42 -1.87 -7.71
C VAL A 138 3.36 -3.24 -7.02
N ARG A 139 2.17 -3.70 -6.61
CA ARG A 139 2.00 -5.04 -6.03
C ARG A 139 2.22 -6.17 -7.04
N GLY A 140 1.84 -5.94 -8.29
CA GLY A 140 2.05 -6.85 -9.42
C GLY A 140 3.52 -7.17 -9.69
N TRP A 141 4.46 -6.33 -9.22
CA TRP A 141 5.90 -6.64 -9.33
C TRP A 141 6.32 -7.90 -8.56
N SER A 142 5.57 -8.29 -7.52
CA SER A 142 5.84 -9.49 -6.73
C SER A 142 4.83 -10.62 -7.01
N VAL A 143 3.59 -10.26 -7.39
CA VAL A 143 2.48 -11.21 -7.57
C VAL A 143 1.86 -11.04 -8.96
N SER A 144 2.24 -11.94 -9.88
CA SER A 144 1.76 -11.96 -11.28
C SER A 144 0.26 -12.18 -11.44
N GLU A 145 -0.41 -12.73 -10.42
CA GLU A 145 -1.85 -12.98 -10.41
C GLU A 145 -2.66 -11.68 -10.53
N LEU A 146 -2.05 -10.52 -10.25
CA LEU A 146 -2.65 -9.20 -10.41
C LEU A 146 -2.58 -8.64 -11.84
N ASP A 147 -1.78 -9.26 -12.74
CA ASP A 147 -1.50 -8.73 -14.08
C ASP A 147 -2.78 -8.48 -14.90
N GLN A 148 -3.77 -9.36 -14.78
CA GLN A 148 -5.05 -9.19 -15.48
C GLN A 148 -5.81 -7.94 -15.02
N GLN A 149 -5.85 -7.68 -13.71
CA GLN A 149 -6.50 -6.50 -13.15
C GLN A 149 -5.73 -5.22 -13.54
N VAL A 150 -4.40 -5.25 -13.44
CA VAL A 150 -3.52 -4.15 -13.87
C VAL A 150 -3.77 -3.81 -15.34
N GLN A 151 -3.89 -4.82 -16.21
CA GLN A 151 -4.16 -4.61 -17.63
C GLN A 151 -5.54 -3.99 -17.88
N ALA A 152 -6.57 -4.42 -17.14
CA ALA A 152 -7.90 -3.83 -17.25
C ALA A 152 -7.91 -2.34 -16.86
N LEU A 153 -7.29 -2.02 -15.72
CA LEU A 153 -7.12 -0.65 -15.26
C LEU A 153 -6.24 0.20 -16.20
N SER A 154 -5.23 -0.40 -16.82
CA SER A 154 -4.39 0.28 -17.81
C SER A 154 -5.19 0.74 -19.03
N VAL A 155 -6.07 -0.13 -19.54
CA VAL A 155 -6.96 0.20 -20.67
C VAL A 155 -7.95 1.29 -20.28
N GLN A 156 -8.44 1.27 -19.05
CA GLN A 156 -9.32 2.32 -18.54
C GLN A 156 -8.57 3.66 -18.40
N LEU A 157 -7.38 3.64 -17.80
CA LEU A 157 -6.55 4.83 -17.62
C LEU A 157 -6.17 5.48 -18.95
N ASP A 158 -5.82 4.69 -19.97
CA ASP A 158 -5.52 5.20 -21.30
C ASP A 158 -6.73 5.86 -22.00
N ARG A 159 -7.95 5.38 -21.71
CA ARG A 159 -9.19 5.96 -22.26
C ARG A 159 -9.56 7.27 -21.56
N GLU A 160 -9.44 7.30 -20.24
CA GLU A 160 -9.78 8.47 -19.41
C GLU A 160 -8.71 9.56 -19.57
N ASN A 161 -7.44 9.17 -19.53
CA ASN A 161 -6.27 10.05 -19.45
C ASN A 161 -5.19 9.64 -20.47
N PRO A 162 -5.36 9.94 -21.76
CA PRO A 162 -4.39 9.56 -22.79
C PRO A 162 -3.00 10.12 -22.48
N GLY A 163 -1.99 9.25 -22.49
CA GLY A 163 -0.58 9.61 -22.28
C GLY A 163 -0.12 9.56 -20.82
N LEU A 164 -1.02 9.69 -19.85
CA LEU A 164 -0.66 9.71 -18.42
C LEU A 164 0.02 8.40 -17.98
N ARG A 165 -0.52 7.25 -18.41
CA ARG A 165 0.03 5.93 -18.03
C ARG A 165 1.50 5.79 -18.42
N VAL A 166 1.88 6.23 -19.61
CA VAL A 166 3.25 6.10 -20.12
C VAL A 166 4.24 6.91 -19.27
N GLU A 167 3.84 8.11 -18.85
CA GLU A 167 4.66 8.93 -17.93
C GLU A 167 4.80 8.26 -16.55
N LEU A 168 3.69 7.74 -16.00
CA LEU A 168 3.71 7.06 -14.71
C LEU A 168 4.52 5.76 -14.76
N GLU A 169 4.41 4.97 -15.83
CA GLU A 169 5.20 3.74 -16.04
C GLU A 169 6.69 4.03 -16.08
N ALA A 170 7.11 5.11 -16.74
CA ALA A 170 8.52 5.52 -16.76
C ALA A 170 9.03 5.80 -15.34
N ILE A 171 8.25 6.52 -14.53
CA ILE A 171 8.60 6.79 -13.11
C ILE A 171 8.63 5.48 -12.31
N LEU A 172 7.67 4.58 -12.52
CA LEU A 172 7.60 3.28 -11.85
C LEU A 172 8.79 2.37 -12.16
N GLN A 173 9.30 2.39 -13.40
CA GLN A 173 10.54 1.67 -13.75
C GLN A 173 11.77 2.25 -13.02
N GLU A 174 11.84 3.57 -12.86
CA GLU A 174 12.87 4.20 -12.05
C GLU A 174 12.75 3.81 -10.57
N VAL A 175 11.53 3.79 -10.01
CA VAL A 175 11.30 3.34 -8.62
C VAL A 175 11.81 1.91 -8.42
N LYS A 176 11.45 1.00 -9.34
CA LYS A 176 11.83 -0.41 -9.26
C LYS A 176 13.34 -0.63 -9.27
N SER A 177 14.09 0.25 -9.94
CA SER A 177 15.55 0.13 -10.09
C SER A 177 16.36 0.99 -9.12
N ALA A 178 15.79 2.09 -8.60
CA ALA A 178 16.54 3.14 -7.92
C ALA A 178 15.79 3.76 -6.72
N CYS A 179 15.19 2.95 -5.85
CA CYS A 179 14.54 3.40 -4.60
C CYS A 179 15.27 2.90 -3.33
N PRO A 180 16.42 3.49 -2.96
CA PRO A 180 17.26 3.00 -1.87
C PRO A 180 16.78 3.41 -0.47
N ASP A 181 15.87 4.36 -0.29
CA ASP A 181 15.48 4.85 1.03
C ASP A 181 14.12 5.57 1.01
N THR A 182 13.60 5.88 2.21
CA THR A 182 12.34 6.61 2.41
C THR A 182 12.35 7.98 1.73
N ALA A 183 13.49 8.69 1.75
CA ALA A 183 13.63 10.00 1.11
C ALA A 183 13.45 9.91 -0.41
N THR A 184 14.06 8.91 -1.04
CA THR A 184 13.94 8.67 -2.48
C THR A 184 12.53 8.23 -2.86
N ALA A 185 11.89 7.38 -2.04
CA ALA A 185 10.48 7.03 -2.20
C ALA A 185 9.58 8.28 -2.19
N MET A 186 9.84 9.22 -1.27
CA MET A 186 9.11 10.49 -1.17
C MET A 186 9.33 11.39 -2.41
N VAL A 187 10.56 11.42 -2.96
CA VAL A 187 10.84 12.14 -4.21
C VAL A 187 10.03 11.57 -5.37
N PHE A 188 9.96 10.25 -5.51
CA PHE A 188 9.15 9.61 -6.54
C PHE A 188 7.65 9.86 -6.34
N ALA A 189 7.16 9.80 -5.10
CA ALA A 189 5.76 10.10 -4.80
C ALA A 189 5.38 11.53 -5.22
N LYS A 190 6.22 12.52 -4.88
CA LYS A 190 6.05 13.92 -5.32
C LYS A 190 6.07 14.06 -6.84
N ARG A 191 6.92 13.30 -7.55
CA ARG A 191 6.98 13.28 -9.02
C ARG A 191 5.70 12.72 -9.64
N ILE A 192 5.19 11.60 -9.11
CA ILE A 192 3.91 11.00 -9.55
C ILE A 192 2.76 11.99 -9.36
N VAL A 193 2.63 12.57 -8.16
CA VAL A 193 1.55 13.54 -7.90
C VAL A 193 1.66 14.77 -8.80
N LYS A 194 2.86 15.27 -9.06
CA LYS A 194 3.06 16.37 -10.01
C LYS A 194 2.61 16.02 -11.43
N CYS A 195 2.84 14.79 -11.89
CA CYS A 195 2.35 14.31 -13.19
C CYS A 195 0.81 14.29 -13.22
N LEU A 196 0.16 13.80 -12.15
CA LEU A 196 -1.30 13.84 -12.01
C LEU A 196 -1.86 15.28 -12.04
N GLU A 197 -1.22 16.21 -11.33
CA GLU A 197 -1.60 17.62 -11.33
C GLU A 197 -1.46 18.28 -12.71
N GLN A 198 -0.40 17.94 -13.46
CA GLN A 198 -0.20 18.45 -14.81
C GLN A 198 -1.28 17.95 -15.75
N GLN A 199 -1.64 16.66 -15.68
CA GLN A 199 -2.72 16.09 -16.48
C GLN A 199 -4.06 16.77 -16.17
N ALA A 200 -4.41 16.92 -14.89
CA ALA A 200 -5.67 17.56 -14.50
C ALA A 200 -5.76 19.04 -14.95
N ARG A 201 -4.63 19.75 -15.03
CA ARG A 201 -4.57 21.12 -15.58
C ARG A 201 -4.78 21.13 -17.09
N GLN A 202 -4.22 20.16 -17.81
CA GLN A 202 -4.40 20.03 -19.26
C GLN A 202 -5.88 19.75 -19.60
N GLU A 203 -6.56 18.90 -18.82
CA GLU A 203 -8.00 18.63 -18.99
C GLU A 203 -8.85 19.90 -18.84
N LYS A 204 -8.57 20.74 -17.83
CA LYS A 204 -9.25 22.04 -17.64
C LYS A 204 -9.07 22.97 -18.85
N SER A 205 -7.85 23.02 -19.40
CA SER A 205 -7.54 23.91 -20.53
C SER A 205 -8.21 23.47 -21.85
N GLN A 206 -8.55 22.20 -21.98
CA GLN A 206 -9.19 21.64 -23.18
C GLN A 206 -10.73 21.69 -23.13
N GLY A 207 -11.33 22.27 -22.08
CA GLY A 207 -12.79 22.48 -22.01
C GLY A 207 -13.61 21.19 -22.05
N LYS A 208 -13.04 20.05 -21.61
CA LYS A 208 -13.81 18.82 -21.38
C LYS A 208 -14.66 18.99 -20.11
N ASP A 209 -15.76 19.73 -20.23
CA ASP A 209 -16.94 19.53 -19.38
C ASP A 209 -17.60 18.21 -19.79
N SER A 210 -16.92 17.10 -19.55
CA SER A 210 -17.51 15.78 -19.77
C SER A 210 -18.47 15.52 -18.61
N ILE A 211 -19.77 15.61 -18.92
CA ILE A 211 -20.81 14.77 -18.33
C ILE A 211 -20.36 13.31 -18.56
N SER A 212 -19.47 12.82 -17.71
CA SER A 212 -19.00 11.45 -17.73
C SER A 212 -20.00 10.65 -16.91
N SER A 213 -20.75 9.76 -17.58
CA SER A 213 -21.55 8.73 -16.93
C SER A 213 -20.70 7.58 -16.36
N SER A 214 -19.40 7.79 -16.17
CA SER A 214 -18.51 6.80 -15.57
C SER A 214 -18.61 6.89 -14.04
N PRO A 215 -18.65 5.76 -13.32
CA PRO A 215 -18.73 5.73 -11.87
C PRO A 215 -17.46 6.22 -11.15
N VAL A 216 -16.42 6.65 -11.89
CA VAL A 216 -15.09 7.02 -11.39
C VAL A 216 -14.96 8.54 -11.31
N LYS A 217 -14.40 9.03 -10.20
CA LYS A 217 -14.22 10.46 -9.95
C LYS A 217 -13.09 11.04 -10.83
N PRO A 218 -13.25 12.25 -11.39
CA PRO A 218 -12.24 12.90 -12.22
C PRO A 218 -10.95 13.19 -11.43
N LEU A 219 -9.81 13.33 -12.13
CA LEU A 219 -8.51 13.64 -11.52
C LEU A 219 -8.51 14.92 -10.69
N GLN A 220 -9.39 15.87 -11.01
CA GLN A 220 -9.52 17.12 -10.26
C GLN A 220 -10.03 16.88 -8.83
N ASP A 221 -10.93 15.91 -8.65
CA ASP A 221 -11.46 15.55 -7.34
C ASP A 221 -10.40 14.82 -6.52
N LEU A 222 -9.52 14.06 -7.19
CA LEU A 222 -8.41 13.36 -6.54
C LEU A 222 -7.39 14.32 -5.93
N ILE A 223 -7.03 15.40 -6.63
CA ILE A 223 -6.01 16.36 -6.17
C ILE A 223 -6.42 17.06 -4.87
N HIS A 224 -7.73 17.19 -4.64
CA HIS A 224 -8.28 17.83 -3.44
C HIS A 224 -8.93 16.83 -2.49
N ALA A 225 -8.82 15.54 -2.75
CA ALA A 225 -9.41 14.51 -1.92
C ALA A 225 -8.78 14.55 -0.52
N PRO A 226 -9.58 14.65 0.55
CA PRO A 226 -9.10 14.45 1.90
C PRO A 226 -8.67 12.98 2.09
N ALA A 227 -7.84 12.73 3.10
CA ALA A 227 -7.24 11.40 3.33
C ALA A 227 -8.29 10.28 3.49
N ASP A 228 -9.45 10.58 4.07
CA ASP A 228 -10.56 9.64 4.30
C ASP A 228 -11.33 9.25 3.03
N GLN A 229 -11.09 9.94 1.91
CA GLN A 229 -11.69 9.65 0.60
C GLN A 229 -10.73 8.92 -0.34
N LEU A 230 -9.47 8.73 0.05
CA LEU A 230 -8.50 7.98 -0.74
C LEU A 230 -8.74 6.47 -0.57
N PRO A 231 -8.45 5.64 -1.59
CA PRO A 231 -8.62 4.19 -1.48
C PRO A 231 -7.72 3.59 -0.40
N ASP A 232 -8.15 2.49 0.22
CA ASP A 232 -7.36 1.84 1.27
C ASP A 232 -6.03 1.26 0.72
N ASN A 233 -4.94 1.42 1.47
CA ASN A 233 -3.65 0.71 1.27
C ASN A 233 -3.61 -0.63 2.03
N VAL A 234 -2.48 -1.37 1.98
CA VAL A 234 -2.35 -2.69 2.64
C VAL A 234 -2.73 -2.66 4.12
N GLY A 235 -2.27 -1.64 4.87
CA GLY A 235 -2.61 -1.47 6.29
C GLY A 235 -4.10 -1.18 6.56
N GLU A 236 -4.82 -0.63 5.58
CA GLU A 236 -6.19 -0.12 5.72
C GLU A 236 -7.26 -1.06 5.13
N THR A 237 -6.86 -2.13 4.43
CA THR A 237 -7.75 -2.94 3.56
C THR A 237 -8.75 -3.86 4.31
N ILE A 238 -8.64 -4.03 5.63
CA ILE A 238 -9.50 -4.96 6.41
C ILE A 238 -10.90 -4.37 6.68
N ARG A 239 -11.18 -3.16 6.19
CA ARG A 239 -12.46 -2.46 6.36
C ARG A 239 -13.68 -3.13 5.70
N ARG A 240 -13.56 -4.30 5.07
CA ARG A 240 -14.64 -4.90 4.25
C ARG A 240 -15.08 -6.28 4.74
#